data_AF-Q118G1-F1
#
_entry.id   AF-Q118G1-F1
#
_cell.length_a   1.000
_cell.length_b   1.000
_cell.length_c   1.000
_cell.angle_alpha   90.00
_cell.angle_beta   90.00
_cell.angle_gamma   90.00
#
_symmetry.space_group_name_H-M   'P 1'
#
loop_
_entity.id
_entity.type
_entity.pdbx_description
1 polymer ?
#
loop_
_entity_poly.entity_id
_entity_poly.type
_entity_poly.pdbx_seq_one_letter_code
_entity_poly.pdbx_strand_id
1 'polypeptide(L)'
;MLTDTLTIRHYQKLTDALVEMWNRGYRYEEMRIYLDGYLASLRISKAIEPFLINRLEEETTRYMYDPSNFEIQLQTQPELDLY
;
A
#
# COMPACT_ATOMS: atom_id res chain seq x y z
N MET A 1 -2.42 11.80 5.65
CA MET A 1 -1.04 12.02 6.17
C MET A 1 -0.80 11.20 7.42
N LEU A 2 -0.20 10.02 7.23
CA LEU A 2 0.25 9.14 8.31
C LEU A 2 1.38 9.83 9.10
N THR A 3 1.23 9.92 10.41
CA THR A 3 2.20 10.58 11.31
C THR A 3 2.96 9.60 12.20
N ASP A 4 2.43 8.40 12.38
CA ASP A 4 3.02 7.36 13.20
C ASP A 4 4.00 6.49 12.40
N THR A 5 5.20 6.28 12.95
CA THR A 5 6.29 5.58 12.24
C THR A 5 5.96 4.11 11.96
N LEU A 6 5.24 3.42 12.85
CA LEU A 6 4.83 2.04 12.62
C LEU A 6 3.81 1.98 11.49
N THR A 7 2.81 2.84 11.53
CA THR A 7 1.75 2.93 10.52
C THR A 7 2.32 3.24 9.14
N ILE A 8 3.33 4.11 9.04
CA ILE A 8 4.06 4.39 7.80
C ILE A 8 4.74 3.13 7.24
N ARG A 9 5.41 2.33 8.09
CA ARG A 9 6.06 1.09 7.64
C ARG A 9 5.04 0.05 7.16
N HIS A 10 3.89 -0.05 7.81
CA HIS A 10 2.81 -0.93 7.36
C HIS A 10 2.22 -0.46 6.04
N TYR A 11 2.06 0.85 5.85
CA TYR A 11 1.63 1.44 4.59
C TYR A 11 2.61 1.13 3.45
N GLN A 12 3.92 1.36 3.65
CA GLN A 12 4.94 1.04 2.65
C GLN A 12 4.91 -0.45 2.27
N LYS A 13 4.86 -1.35 3.25
CA LYS A 13 4.76 -2.79 2.99
C LYS A 13 3.50 -3.18 2.21
N LEU A 14 2.37 -2.52 2.48
CA LEU A 14 1.13 -2.75 1.76
C LEU A 14 1.24 -2.28 0.32
N THR A 15 1.75 -1.07 0.08
CA THR A 15 1.90 -0.53 -1.28
C THR A 15 2.88 -1.35 -2.11
N ASP A 16 4.00 -1.78 -1.54
CA ASP A 16 4.96 -2.67 -2.22
C ASP A 16 4.31 -4.00 -2.63
N ALA A 17 3.55 -4.62 -1.71
CA ALA A 17 2.84 -5.86 -1.99
C ALA A 17 1.75 -5.68 -3.07
N LEU A 18 1.01 -4.58 -3.05
CA LEU A 18 -0.01 -4.27 -4.06
C LEU A 18 0.61 -4.08 -5.45
N VAL A 19 1.75 -3.37 -5.54
CA VAL A 19 2.50 -3.19 -6.78
C VAL A 19 3.02 -4.53 -7.30
N GLU A 20 3.55 -5.38 -6.42
CA GLU A 20 3.99 -6.73 -6.80
C GLU A 20 2.82 -7.58 -7.32
N MET A 21 1.68 -7.56 -6.65
CA MET A 21 0.46 -8.24 -7.09
C MET A 21 -0.02 -7.69 -8.44
N TRP A 22 0.06 -6.38 -8.65
CA TRP A 22 -0.32 -5.76 -9.91
C TRP A 22 0.57 -6.23 -11.07
N ASN A 23 1.89 -6.19 -10.88
CA ASN A 23 2.85 -6.67 -11.88
C ASN A 23 2.70 -8.15 -12.21
N ARG A 24 2.23 -8.96 -11.25
CA ARG A 24 1.92 -10.39 -11.44
C ARG A 24 0.56 -10.63 -12.12
N GLY A 25 -0.23 -9.58 -12.36
CA GLY A 25 -1.53 -9.67 -13.03
C GLY A 25 -2.69 -10.10 -12.13
N TYR A 26 -2.56 -9.96 -10.80
CA TYR A 26 -3.68 -10.20 -9.90
C TYR A 26 -4.83 -9.22 -10.17
N ARG A 27 -6.05 -9.68 -9.88
CA ARG A 27 -7.23 -8.81 -10.02
C ARG A 27 -7.37 -7.85 -8.84
N TYR A 28 -8.05 -6.75 -9.09
CA TYR A 28 -8.42 -5.78 -8.04
C TYR A 28 -9.14 -6.43 -6.86
N GLU A 29 -10.01 -7.41 -7.11
CA GLU A 29 -10.72 -8.15 -6.07
C GLU A 29 -9.77 -8.93 -5.16
N GLU A 30 -8.73 -9.55 -5.72
CA GLU A 30 -7.75 -10.34 -4.96
C GLU A 30 -6.85 -9.45 -4.10
N MET A 31 -6.41 -8.32 -4.65
CA MET A 31 -5.69 -7.29 -3.90
C MET A 31 -6.52 -6.75 -2.72
N ARG A 32 -7.84 -6.61 -2.91
CA ARG A 32 -8.75 -6.14 -1.85
C ARG A 32 -8.90 -7.17 -0.75
N ILE A 33 -9.01 -8.46 -1.10
CA ILE A 33 -9.04 -9.56 -0.14
C ILE A 33 -7.73 -9.60 0.67
N TYR A 34 -6.58 -9.42 0.01
CA TYR A 34 -5.28 -9.33 0.67
C TYR A 34 -5.22 -8.17 1.68
N LEU A 35 -5.68 -6.97 1.27
CA LEU A 35 -5.73 -5.80 2.15
C LEU A 35 -6.61 -6.04 3.38
N ASP A 36 -7.81 -6.59 3.20
CA ASP A 36 -8.73 -6.89 4.30
C ASP A 36 -8.13 -7.89 5.29
N GLY A 37 -7.53 -8.96 4.79
CA GLY A 37 -6.84 -9.96 5.62
C GLY A 37 -5.66 -9.36 6.40
N TYR A 38 -4.89 -8.48 5.77
CA TYR A 38 -3.79 -7.77 6.43
C TYR A 38 -4.29 -6.87 7.56
N LEU A 39 -5.31 -6.05 7.31
CA LEU A 39 -5.89 -5.16 8.32
C LEU A 39 -6.56 -5.95 9.45
N ALA A 40 -7.24 -7.05 9.15
CA ALA A 40 -7.81 -7.96 10.14
C ALA A 40 -6.70 -8.52 11.06
N SER A 41 -5.56 -8.94 10.49
CA SER A 41 -4.42 -9.43 11.27
C SER A 41 -3.84 -8.35 12.19
N LEU A 42 -3.76 -7.09 11.74
CA LEU A 42 -3.30 -5.97 12.56
C LEU A 42 -4.25 -5.67 13.72
N ARG A 43 -5.57 -5.74 13.47
CA ARG A 43 -6.61 -5.56 14.51
C ARG A 43 -6.52 -6.66 15.57
N ILE A 44 -6.36 -7.92 15.14
CA ILE A 44 -6.24 -9.07 16.06
C ILE A 44 -4.94 -9.02 16.87
N SER A 45 -3.84 -8.67 16.22
CA SER A 45 -2.52 -8.55 16.86
C SER A 45 -2.43 -7.40 17.87
N LYS A 46 -3.37 -6.44 17.85
CA LYS A 46 -3.32 -5.18 18.63
C LYS A 46 -1.98 -4.45 18.46
N ALA A 47 -1.33 -4.60 17.31
CA ALA A 47 -0.01 -4.02 17.05
C ALA A 47 -0.07 -2.49 16.90
N ILE A 48 -1.24 -1.96 16.54
CA ILE A 48 -1.50 -0.56 16.25
C ILE A 48 -2.87 -0.18 16.82
N GLU A 49 -3.04 1.08 17.21
CA GLU A 49 -4.34 1.59 17.66
C GLU A 49 -5.41 1.51 16.56
N PRO A 50 -6.69 1.22 16.89
CA PRO A 50 -7.77 1.07 15.91
C PRO A 50 -7.94 2.29 15.00
N PHE A 51 -7.75 3.50 15.53
CA PHE A 51 -7.83 4.74 14.76
C PHE A 51 -6.75 4.82 13.66
N LEU A 52 -5.54 4.40 13.96
CA LEU A 52 -4.43 4.38 13.00
C LEU A 52 -4.64 3.30 11.93
N ILE A 53 -5.26 2.17 12.29
CA ILE A 53 -5.64 1.13 11.31
C ILE A 53 -6.69 1.66 10.33
N ASN A 54 -7.71 2.38 10.79
CA ASN A 54 -8.71 2.99 9.90
C ASN A 54 -8.06 3.99 8.96
N ARG A 55 -7.14 4.83 9.46
CA ARG A 55 -6.40 5.77 8.63
C ARG A 55 -5.52 5.07 7.59
N LEU A 56 -4.89 3.96 7.97
CA LEU A 56 -4.11 3.12 7.06
C LEU A 56 -5.00 2.52 5.96
N GLU A 57 -6.18 2.03 6.32
CA GLU A 57 -7.19 1.51 5.39
C GLU A 57 -7.60 2.57 4.37
N GLU A 58 -7.92 3.79 4.81
CA GLU A 58 -8.32 4.90 3.92
C GLU A 58 -7.22 5.26 2.92
N GLU A 59 -5.97 5.45 3.39
CA GLU A 59 -4.86 5.84 2.50
C GLU A 59 -4.50 4.69 1.54
N THR A 60 -4.53 3.43 2.00
CA THR A 60 -4.23 2.27 1.14
C THR A 60 -5.33 2.04 0.11
N THR A 61 -6.59 2.23 0.50
CA THR A 61 -7.73 2.16 -0.40
C THR A 61 -7.61 3.24 -1.49
N ARG A 62 -7.28 4.47 -1.10
CA ARG A 62 -7.04 5.56 -2.05
C ARG A 62 -5.89 5.24 -3.01
N TYR A 63 -4.79 4.69 -2.50
CA TYR A 63 -3.65 4.27 -3.33
C TYR A 63 -4.07 3.21 -4.35
N MET A 64 -4.86 2.23 -3.90
CA MET A 64 -5.31 1.12 -4.72
C MET A 64 -6.28 1.55 -5.83
N TYR A 65 -7.15 2.55 -5.58
CA TYR A 65 -8.08 3.07 -6.58
C TYR A 65 -7.46 4.04 -7.60
N ASP A 66 -6.23 4.50 -7.38
CA ASP A 66 -5.53 5.38 -8.31
C ASP A 66 -4.65 4.54 -9.27
N PRO A 67 -5.06 4.37 -10.54
CA PRO A 67 -4.34 3.52 -11.50
C PRO A 67 -2.93 4.05 -11.82
N SER A 68 -2.71 5.37 -11.71
CA SER A 68 -1.40 5.99 -11.96
C SER A 68 -0.31 5.39 -11.07
N ASN A 69 -0.64 5.02 -9.83
CA ASN A 69 0.30 4.39 -8.89
C ASN A 69 0.90 3.08 -9.40
N PHE A 70 0.19 2.40 -10.31
CA PHE A 70 0.60 1.12 -10.86
C PHE A 70 1.21 1.24 -12.26
N GLU A 71 0.86 2.30 -13.00
CA GLU A 71 1.38 2.57 -14.34
C GLU A 71 2.82 3.15 -14.35
N ILE A 72 3.28 3.70 -13.22
CA ILE A 72 4.58 4.40 -13.10
C ILE A 72 5.81 3.48 -13.27
N GLN A 73 5.68 2.15 -13.32
CA GLN A 73 6.82 1.27 -13.57
C GLN A 73 7.45 1.41 -14.98
N LEU A 74 6.78 2.07 -15.93
CA LEU A 74 7.36 2.40 -17.24
C LEU A 74 8.13 3.72 -17.29
N GLN A 75 8.07 4.55 -16.24
CA GLN A 75 8.84 5.78 -16.13
C GLN A 75 9.92 5.63 -15.06
N THR A 76 10.89 4.77 -15.34
CA THR A 76 12.24 4.98 -14.81
C THR A 76 12.66 6.37 -15.28
N GLN A 77 12.57 7.38 -14.40
CA GLN A 77 13.28 8.64 -14.64
C GLN A 77 14.73 8.24 -14.91
N PRO A 78 15.31 8.54 -16.08
CA PRO A 78 16.76 8.43 -16.20
C PRO A 78 17.32 9.32 -15.10
N GLU A 79 18.10 8.73 -14.20
CA GLU A 79 18.99 9.48 -13.33
C GLU A 79 19.75 10.43 -14.27
N LEU A 80 19.38 11.71 -14.23
CA LEU A 80 20.16 12.76 -14.89
C LEU A 80 21.47 12.80 -14.10
N ASP A 81 22.42 12.02 -14.58
CA ASP A 81 23.82 12.07 -14.25
C ASP A 81 24.27 13.51 -14.56
N LEU A 82 24.20 14.36 -13.53
CA LEU A 82 24.65 15.74 -13.58
C LEU A 82 26.19 15.70 -13.60
N TYR A 83 26.74 15.69 -14.81
CA TYR A 83 28.15 15.93 -15.10
C TYR A 83 28.38 17.38 -15.55
#